data_AF-A0A2R6LM19-F1
#
_entry.id   AF-A0A2R6LM19-F1
#
_cell.length_a   1.000
_cell.length_b   1.000
_cell.length_c   1.000
_cell.angle_alpha   90.00
_cell.angle_beta   90.00
_cell.angle_gamma   90.00
#
_symmetry.space_group_name_H-M   'P 1'
#
loop_
_entity.id
_entity.type
_entity.pdbx_description
1 polymer ?
#
loop_
_entity_poly.entity_id
_entity_poly.type
_entity_poly.pdbx_seq_one_letter_code
_entity_poly.pdbx_strand_id
1 'polypeptide(L)' 'MHEEFPTDDPAVVTCGLPYANGDLHVGHLRTYVGGDVYARALETLGQTTAFVCGSDMHGTPVAV' A
#
# COMPACT_ATOMS: atom_id res chain seq x y z
N MET A 1 -7.93 20.46 17.66
CA MET A 1 -6.83 20.92 16.79
C MET A 1 -6.31 19.67 16.10
N HIS A 2 -6.66 19.45 14.84
CA HIS A 2 -5.96 18.46 14.05
C HIS A 2 -4.62 19.09 13.68
N GLU A 3 -3.51 18.39 13.94
CA GLU A 3 -2.21 18.81 13.42
C GLU A 3 -2.31 18.89 11.89
N GLU A 4 -1.65 19.89 11.32
CA GLU A 4 -1.48 19.98 9.86
C GLU A 4 -0.77 18.71 9.38
N PHE A 5 -1.13 18.19 8.21
CA PHE A 5 -0.49 16.98 7.69
C PHE A 5 1.03 17.21 7.58
N PRO A 6 1.89 16.27 8.02
CA PRO A 6 3.33 16.47 8.04
C PRO A 6 3.92 16.32 6.63
N THR A 7 3.74 17.35 5.81
CA THR A 7 4.15 17.35 4.39
C THR A 7 5.63 17.62 4.18
N ASP A 8 6.34 18.08 5.22
CA ASP A 8 7.77 18.41 5.16
C ASP A 8 8.67 17.17 5.05
N ASP A 9 8.21 16.02 5.55
CA ASP A 9 8.94 14.76 5.51
C ASP A 9 8.39 13.81 4.43
N PRO A 10 9.25 13.03 3.75
CA PRO A 10 8.80 12.01 2.82
C PRO A 10 7.94 10.93 3.48
N ALA A 11 6.90 10.48 2.79
CA ALA A 11 6.04 9.38 3.23
C ALA A 11 6.34 8.09 2.45
N VAL A 12 6.29 6.96 3.17
CA VAL A 12 6.19 5.63 2.55
C VAL A 12 4.82 5.06 2.89
N VAL A 13 4.01 4.85 1.85
CA VAL A 13 2.73 4.17 1.96
C VAL A 13 2.95 2.70 1.65
N THR A 14 2.42 1.80 2.50
CA THR A 14 2.50 0.35 2.28
C THR A 14 1.13 -0.30 2.35
N CYS A 15 1.04 -1.47 1.74
CA CYS A 15 -0.18 -2.28 1.75
C CYS A 15 0.15 -3.72 2.17
N GLY A 16 -0.86 -4.46 2.64
CA GLY A 16 -0.68 -5.87 2.96
C GLY A 16 -0.27 -6.64 1.71
N LEU A 17 0.78 -7.46 1.84
CA LEU A 17 1.28 -8.28 0.74
C LEU A 17 0.28 -9.43 0.47
N PRO A 18 -0.26 -9.59 -0.74
CA PRO A 18 -0.98 -10.82 -1.09
C PRO A 18 -0.04 -12.01 -1.12
N TYR A 19 -0.56 -13.17 -0.71
CA TYR A 19 0.11 -14.45 -0.94
C TYR A 19 0.18 -14.75 -2.43
N ALA A 20 1.36 -15.18 -2.90
CA ALA A 20 1.60 -15.51 -4.29
C ALA A 20 1.20 -16.95 -4.66
N ASN A 21 0.10 -17.44 -4.10
CA ASN A 21 -0.36 -18.82 -4.29
C ASN A 21 -1.42 -18.99 -5.38
N GLY A 22 -1.71 -17.93 -6.13
CA GLY A 22 -2.67 -17.95 -7.23
C GLY A 22 -2.81 -16.59 -7.90
N ASP A 23 -3.73 -16.51 -8.85
CA ASP A 23 -4.03 -15.28 -9.59
C ASP A 23 -4.62 -14.21 -8.68
N LEU A 24 -4.40 -12.94 -9.05
CA LEU A 24 -4.97 -11.82 -8.32
C LEU A 24 -6.50 -11.76 -8.51
N HIS A 25 -7.23 -11.65 -7.41
CA HIS A 25 -8.68 -11.48 -7.40
C HIS A 25 -9.11 -10.15 -6.75
N VAL A 26 -10.41 -9.82 -6.81
CA VAL A 26 -10.98 -8.55 -6.30
C VAL A 26 -10.63 -8.26 -4.83
N GLY A 27 -10.42 -9.29 -4.00
CA GLY A 27 -9.93 -9.13 -2.64
C GLY A 27 -8.59 -8.38 -2.54
N HIS A 28 -7.67 -8.59 -3.49
CA HIS A 28 -6.37 -7.90 -3.52
C HIS A 28 -6.53 -6.43 -3.96
N LEU A 29 -7.47 -6.14 -4.85
CA LEU A 29 -7.76 -4.74 -5.25
C LEU A 29 -8.19 -3.89 -4.06
N ARG A 30 -8.95 -4.45 -3.11
CA ARG A 30 -9.32 -3.73 -1.88
C ARG A 30 -8.10 -3.23 -1.10
N THR A 31 -7.01 -3.98 -1.11
CA THR A 31 -5.76 -3.63 -0.43
C THR A 31 -4.95 -2.62 -1.23
N TYR A 32 -4.78 -2.83 -2.54
CA TYR A 32 -4.00 -1.93 -3.40
C TYR A 32 -4.66 -0.55 -3.57
N VAL A 33 -5.98 -0.51 -3.80
CA VAL A 33 -6.70 0.74 -4.08
C VAL A 33 -6.66 1.68 -2.88
N GLY A 34 -6.79 1.16 -1.66
CA GLY A 34 -6.67 2.00 -0.46
C GLY A 34 -5.30 2.66 -0.33
N GLY A 35 -4.23 1.89 -0.58
CA GLY A 35 -2.86 2.40 -0.56
C GLY A 35 -2.59 3.43 -1.68
N ASP A 36 -3.02 3.14 -2.91
CA ASP A 36 -2.88 4.05 -4.05
C ASP A 36 -3.65 5.37 -3.85
N VAL A 37 -4.91 5.30 -3.37
CA VAL A 37 -5.71 6.50 -3.07
C VAL A 37 -5.04 7.35 -2.00
N TYR A 38 -4.52 6.72 -0.94
CA TYR A 38 -3.84 7.45 0.12
C TYR A 38 -2.55 8.10 -0.36
N ALA A 39 -1.72 7.37 -1.13
CA ALA A 39 -0.49 7.92 -1.71
C ALA A 39 -0.77 9.14 -2.61
N ARG A 40 -1.76 9.06 -3.49
CA ARG A 40 -2.19 10.19 -4.34
C ARG A 40 -2.73 11.37 -3.53
N ALA A 41 -3.41 11.11 -2.41
CA ALA A 41 -3.88 12.17 -1.52
C ALA A 41 -2.70 12.92 -0.87
N LEU A 42 -1.67 12.21 -0.42
CA LEU A 42 -0.44 12.81 0.12
C LEU A 42 0.32 13.62 -0.94
N GLU A 43 0.46 13.07 -2.15
CA GLU A 43 1.06 13.79 -3.29
C GLU A 43 0.29 15.08 -3.62
N THR A 44 -1.04 15.05 -3.56
CA THR A 44 -1.90 16.22 -3.78
C THR A 44 -1.70 17.29 -2.70
N LEU A 45 -1.37 16.89 -1.48
CA LEU A 45 -1.00 17.78 -0.38
C LEU A 45 0.45 18.31 -0.49
N GLY A 46 1.20 17.89 -1.51
CA GLY A 46 2.59 18.30 -1.74
C GLY A 46 3.63 17.44 -1.02
N GLN A 47 3.23 16.32 -0.42
CA GLN A 47 4.14 15.43 0.28
C GLN A 47 4.85 14.48 -0.69
N THR A 48 6.19 14.44 -0.62
CA THR A 48 6.98 13.47 -1.39
C THR A 48 6.65 12.06 -0.93
N THR A 49 6.08 11.23 -1.79
CA THR A 49 5.52 9.94 -1.38
C THR A 49 6.04 8.79 -2.24
N ALA A 50 6.33 7.65 -1.61
CA ALA A 50 6.59 6.39 -2.27
C ALA A 50 5.52 5.36 -1.85
N PHE A 51 4.80 4.79 -2.82
CA PHE A 51 3.91 3.66 -2.57
C PHE A 51 4.63 2.35 -2.85
N VAL A 52 4.76 1.49 -1.84
CA VAL A 52 5.48 0.21 -1.93
C VAL A 52 4.58 -0.93 -1.47
N CYS A 53 4.42 -1.93 -2.34
CA CYS A 53 3.78 -3.19 -2.01
C CYS A 53 4.43 -4.30 -2.84
N GLY A 54 4.16 -5.56 -2.52
CA GLY A 54 4.78 -6.73 -3.15
C GLY A 54 3.92 -7.97 -2.99
N SER A 55 4.53 -9.15 -3.05
CA SER A 55 3.85 -10.43 -2.80
C SER A 55 4.57 -11.21 -1.71
N ASP A 56 3.81 -11.94 -0.88
CA ASP A 56 4.36 -12.88 0.10
C ASP A 56 4.55 -14.26 -0.56
N MET A 57 5.81 -14.71 -0.58
CA MET A 57 6.26 -15.95 -1.22
C MET A 57 6.56 -17.05 -0.21
N HIS A 58 6.32 -16.84 1.09
CA HIS A 58 6.59 -17.84 2.13
C HIS A 58 5.30 -18.25 2.84
N GLY A 59 5.34 -19.36 3.60
CA GLY A 59 4.21 -19.83 4.41
C GLY A 59 3.40 -20.96 3.78
N THR A 60 2.56 -21.60 4.61
CA THR A 60 1.76 -22.78 4.22
C THR A 60 0.91 -22.57 2.96
N PRO A 61 0.25 -21.40 2.73
CA PRO A 61 -0.52 -21.18 1.51
C PRO A 61 0.30 -21.23 0.21
N VAL A 62 1.62 -21.01 0.27
CA VAL A 62 2.53 -21.04 -0.89
C VAL A 62 3.16 -22.43 -1.09
N ALA A 63 3.30 -23.21 -0.02
CA ALA A 63 4.02 -24.48 -0.04
C ALA A 63 3.16 -25.70 -0.43
N VAL A 64 1.84 -25.53 -0.61
CA VAL A 64 0.88 -26.61 -0.87
C VAL A 64 0.26 -26.53 -2.25
#